data_AF-A0AAU4MHA4-F1
#
_entry.id   AF-A0AAU4MHA4-F1
#
_cell.length_a   1.000
_cell.length_b   1.000
_cell.length_c   1.000
_cell.angle_alpha   90.00
_cell.angle_beta   90.00
_cell.angle_gamma   90.00
#
_symmetry.space_group_name_H-M   'P 1'
#
loop_
_entity.id
_entity.type
_entity.pdbx_description
1 polymer ?
#
loop_
_entity_poly.entity_id
_entity_poly.type
_entity_poly.pdbx_seq_one_letter_code
_entity_poly.pdbx_strand_id
1 'polypeptide(L)'
;MSVVPVRRLAGTITPHLTGRPAVLTIADLRTAPDQGLSGAACTTADPDLFFPEDGDTFAERRAKAICAACPVRTACLTGAIDRGEPVGIFGGLTETERGMPRWREIRESDRPAPVVRVPEAVTDALRTFVADLTQQARRLHSAAGGGR
;
A
#
# COMPACT_ATOMS: atom_id res chain seq x y z
N MET A 1 -9.52 -62.00 -41.76
CA MET A 1 -10.24 -62.02 -40.48
C MET A 1 -9.64 -60.96 -39.58
N SER A 2 -10.47 -60.01 -39.17
CA SER A 2 -10.09 -58.83 -38.39
C SER A 2 -10.03 -59.18 -36.91
N VAL A 3 -8.94 -58.86 -36.21
CA VAL A 3 -8.95 -58.54 -34.77
C VAL A 3 -7.78 -57.59 -34.47
N VAL A 4 -8.11 -56.42 -33.92
CA VAL A 4 -7.18 -55.51 -33.23
C VAL A 4 -7.45 -55.61 -31.73
N PRO A 5 -6.42 -55.67 -30.88
CA PRO A 5 -6.54 -55.13 -29.53
C PRO A 5 -5.45 -54.10 -29.19
N VAL A 6 -5.97 -52.91 -28.89
CA VAL A 6 -5.56 -51.79 -28.00
C VAL A 6 -4.13 -51.73 -27.43
N ARG A 7 -3.46 -50.61 -27.73
CA ARG A 7 -2.27 -50.04 -27.06
C ARG A 7 -2.43 -49.92 -25.53
N ARG A 8 -1.38 -50.25 -24.77
CA ARG A 8 -0.84 -49.35 -23.72
C ARG A 8 0.70 -49.38 -23.73
N LEU A 9 1.26 -48.18 -23.81
CA LEU A 9 2.69 -47.87 -23.83
C LEU A 9 3.22 -47.72 -22.39
N ALA A 10 4.45 -48.19 -22.20
CA ALA A 10 5.48 -47.73 -21.26
C ALA A 10 5.04 -47.32 -19.84
N GLY A 11 5.16 -48.25 -18.90
CA GLY A 11 5.36 -47.92 -17.49
C GLY A 11 6.81 -47.53 -17.24
N THR A 12 7.13 -46.24 -17.35
CA THR A 12 8.24 -45.66 -16.57
C THR A 12 7.64 -45.16 -15.27
N ILE A 13 7.88 -45.92 -14.21
CA ILE A 13 7.67 -45.53 -12.81
C ILE A 13 8.29 -44.15 -12.64
N THR A 14 7.44 -43.16 -12.44
CA THR A 14 7.87 -41.77 -12.37
C THR A 14 8.56 -41.50 -11.01
N PRO A 15 9.79 -40.95 -11.00
CA PRO A 15 10.50 -40.60 -9.79
C PRO A 15 10.04 -39.22 -9.32
N HIS A 16 8.87 -39.14 -8.69
CA HIS A 16 8.36 -37.86 -8.15
C HIS A 16 8.80 -37.60 -6.70
N LEU A 17 9.50 -38.52 -6.05
CA LEU A 17 9.75 -38.49 -4.60
C LEU A 17 11.23 -38.27 -4.21
N THR A 18 12.06 -37.73 -5.11
CA THR A 18 13.45 -37.32 -4.79
C THR A 18 13.75 -35.85 -5.10
N GLY A 19 12.72 -35.02 -5.25
CA GLY A 19 12.85 -33.58 -5.53
C GLY A 19 13.13 -32.72 -4.30
N ARG A 20 14.08 -33.09 -3.42
CA ARG A 20 14.76 -32.06 -2.61
C ARG A 20 15.87 -31.51 -3.52
N PRO A 21 15.83 -30.23 -3.94
CA PRO A 21 16.96 -29.68 -4.67
C PRO A 21 18.19 -29.74 -3.76
N ALA A 22 19.31 -30.25 -4.28
CA ALA A 22 20.58 -30.35 -3.55
C ALA A 22 21.20 -28.97 -3.25
N VAL A 23 20.65 -27.91 -3.84
CA VAL A 23 21.07 -26.52 -3.64
C VAL A 23 19.81 -25.67 -3.53
N LEU A 24 19.62 -25.01 -2.38
CA LEU A 24 18.55 -24.03 -2.22
C LEU A 24 18.83 -22.87 -3.19
N THR A 25 17.92 -22.62 -4.13
CA THR A 25 18.04 -21.48 -5.05
C THR A 25 17.41 -20.23 -4.44
N ILE A 26 17.76 -19.05 -4.98
CA ILE A 26 17.11 -17.79 -4.58
C ILE A 26 15.59 -17.82 -4.90
N ALA A 27 15.16 -18.63 -5.88
CA ALA A 27 13.74 -18.83 -6.16
C ALA A 27 13.05 -19.64 -5.06
N ASP A 28 13.71 -20.65 -4.49
CA ASP A 28 13.17 -21.46 -3.38
C ASP A 28 13.06 -20.66 -2.07
N LEU A 29 13.96 -19.68 -1.86
CA LEU A 29 13.89 -18.74 -0.73
C LEU A 29 12.72 -17.74 -0.85
N ARG A 30 12.16 -17.54 -2.04
CA ARG A 30 11.08 -16.58 -2.29
C ARG A 30 9.67 -17.18 -2.17
N THR A 31 9.55 -18.49 -2.02
CA THR A 31 8.26 -19.17 -1.86
C THR A 31 8.28 -20.06 -0.62
N ALA A 32 8.35 -19.43 0.56
CA ALA A 32 8.11 -20.14 1.82
C ALA A 32 6.63 -20.56 1.89
N PRO A 33 6.32 -21.87 2.08
CA PRO A 33 4.97 -22.32 2.37
C PRO A 33 4.64 -21.89 3.79
N ASP A 34 3.77 -20.87 3.89
CA ASP A 34 3.53 -20.06 5.09
C ASP A 34 4.79 -19.29 5.58
N GLN A 35 4.68 -18.00 5.86
CA GLN A 35 5.80 -17.22 6.41
C GLN A 35 6.02 -17.52 7.90
N GLY A 36 5.90 -18.78 8.33
CA GLY A 36 5.85 -19.17 9.74
C GLY A 36 4.60 -18.64 10.45
N LEU A 37 3.50 -18.45 9.71
CA LEU A 37 2.25 -17.87 10.23
C LEU A 37 1.20 -18.93 10.59
N SER A 38 1.50 -20.21 10.38
CA SER A 38 0.64 -21.30 10.83
C SER A 38 0.37 -21.21 12.34
N GLY A 39 -0.90 -21.28 12.73
CA GLY A 39 -1.32 -21.13 14.13
C GLY A 39 -1.56 -19.69 14.58
N ALA A 40 -1.68 -18.73 13.67
CA ALA A 40 -2.06 -17.37 14.01
C ALA A 40 -3.42 -17.29 14.73
N ALA A 41 -3.42 -16.77 15.95
CA ALA A 41 -4.61 -16.66 16.79
C ALA A 41 -5.69 -15.72 16.23
N CYS A 42 -5.33 -14.81 15.32
CA CYS A 42 -6.27 -13.91 14.65
C CYS A 42 -7.22 -14.63 13.68
N THR A 43 -6.88 -15.84 13.23
CA THR A 43 -7.70 -16.60 12.26
C THR A 43 -9.09 -16.97 12.78
N THR A 44 -9.29 -16.99 14.09
CA THR A 44 -10.58 -17.28 14.74
C THR A 44 -11.29 -16.01 15.25
N ALA A 45 -10.72 -14.83 15.00
CA ALA A 45 -11.27 -13.55 15.42
C ALA A 45 -11.87 -12.78 14.24
N ASP A 46 -12.67 -11.77 14.55
CA ASP A 46 -13.20 -10.86 13.54
C ASP A 46 -12.05 -10.05 12.88
N PRO A 47 -11.91 -10.09 11.54
CA PRO A 47 -10.86 -9.36 10.84
C PRO A 47 -10.92 -7.85 11.07
N ASP A 48 -12.10 -7.27 11.28
CA ASP A 48 -12.26 -5.81 11.42
C ASP A 48 -11.56 -5.28 12.69
N LEU A 49 -11.35 -6.13 13.69
CA LEU A 49 -10.59 -5.77 14.90
C LEU A 49 -9.15 -5.36 14.59
N PHE A 50 -8.55 -5.95 13.54
CA PHE A 50 -7.16 -5.70 13.16
C PHE A 50 -7.00 -4.49 12.24
N PHE A 51 -8.11 -3.91 11.79
CA PHE A 51 -8.16 -2.71 10.94
C PHE A 51 -9.12 -1.67 11.54
N PRO A 52 -8.86 -1.20 12.79
CA PRO A 52 -9.77 -0.32 13.49
C PRO A 52 -9.96 1.02 12.76
N GLU A 53 -11.17 1.58 12.88
CA GLU A 53 -11.41 2.96 12.50
C GLU A 53 -10.72 3.95 13.45
N ASP A 54 -10.62 5.19 13.01
CA ASP A 54 -9.98 6.26 13.75
C ASP A 54 -10.71 6.51 15.08
N GLY A 55 -10.05 6.18 16.19
CA GLY A 55 -10.64 6.32 17.53
C GLY A 55 -11.38 5.08 18.04
N ASP A 56 -11.43 3.99 17.28
CA ASP A 56 -11.93 2.71 17.77
C ASP A 56 -10.92 2.02 18.70
N THR A 57 -10.85 2.56 19.91
CA THR A 57 -10.00 2.04 20.99
C THR A 57 -10.46 0.67 21.50
N PHE A 58 -11.67 0.22 21.16
CA PHE A 58 -12.14 -1.10 21.55
C PHE A 58 -11.55 -2.16 20.62
N ALA A 59 -11.71 -1.98 19.31
CA ALA A 59 -11.13 -2.86 18.30
C ALA A 59 -9.61 -2.95 18.45
N GLU A 60 -8.93 -1.80 18.59
CA GLU A 60 -7.48 -1.77 18.76
C GLU A 60 -7.01 -2.56 19.99
N ARG A 61 -7.59 -2.29 21.17
CA ARG A 61 -7.21 -3.01 22.40
C ARG A 61 -7.51 -4.50 22.29
N ARG A 62 -8.62 -4.88 21.65
CA ARG A 62 -8.99 -6.28 21.49
C ARG A 62 -8.03 -7.02 20.56
N ALA A 63 -7.67 -6.42 19.42
CA ALA A 63 -6.67 -6.98 18.52
C ALA A 63 -5.30 -7.11 19.19
N LYS A 64 -4.84 -6.07 19.91
CA LYS A 64 -3.58 -6.13 20.67
C LYS A 64 -3.58 -7.26 21.71
N ALA A 65 -4.70 -7.48 22.41
CA ALA A 65 -4.84 -8.59 23.35
C ALA A 65 -4.76 -9.96 22.67
N ILE A 66 -5.37 -10.13 21.49
CA ILE A 66 -5.24 -11.37 20.69
C ILE A 66 -3.79 -11.57 20.27
N CYS A 67 -3.13 -10.53 19.76
CA CYS A 67 -1.73 -10.60 19.35
C CYS A 67 -0.80 -10.94 20.51
N ALA A 68 -1.08 -10.48 21.73
CA ALA A 68 -0.26 -10.74 22.91
C ALA A 68 -0.16 -12.25 23.25
N ALA A 69 -1.21 -13.03 22.98
CA ALA A 69 -1.24 -14.47 23.17
C ALA A 69 -0.87 -15.28 21.91
N CYS A 70 -0.58 -14.61 20.79
CA CYS A 70 -0.39 -15.26 19.50
C CYS A 70 1.02 -15.88 19.39
N PRO A 71 1.14 -17.19 19.06
CA PRO A 71 2.45 -17.87 19.00
C PRO A 71 3.35 -17.36 17.87
N VAL A 72 2.77 -16.80 16.81
CA VAL A 72 3.48 -16.29 15.63
C VAL A 72 3.65 -14.76 15.64
N ARG A 73 3.44 -14.11 16.80
CA ARG A 73 3.45 -12.65 16.93
C ARG A 73 4.71 -12.02 16.34
N THR A 74 5.89 -12.54 16.66
CA THR A 74 7.18 -12.01 16.20
C THR A 74 7.34 -12.16 14.69
N ALA A 75 7.08 -13.35 14.14
CA ALA A 75 7.16 -13.60 12.70
C ALA A 75 6.18 -12.73 11.91
N CYS A 76 4.96 -12.55 12.44
CA CYS A 76 3.96 -11.64 11.88
C CYS A 76 4.44 -10.19 11.84
N LEU A 77 5.02 -9.69 12.95
CA LEU A 77 5.54 -8.33 13.02
C LEU A 77 6.70 -8.11 12.04
N THR A 78 7.67 -9.02 12.02
CA THR A 78 8.81 -8.96 11.10
C THR A 78 8.33 -8.94 9.64
N GLY A 79 7.45 -9.87 9.26
CA GLY A 79 6.90 -9.90 7.91
C GLY A 79 6.10 -8.64 7.53
N ALA A 80 5.40 -8.03 8.48
CA ALA A 80 4.68 -6.77 8.24
C ALA A 80 5.63 -5.59 8.04
N ILE A 81 6.73 -5.51 8.79
CA ILE A 81 7.77 -4.49 8.63
C ILE A 81 8.47 -4.67 7.28
N ASP A 82 8.86 -5.89 6.94
CA ASP A 82 9.57 -6.20 5.69
C ASP A 82 8.74 -5.87 4.44
N ARG A 83 7.42 -6.06 4.50
CA ARG A 83 6.49 -5.69 3.41
C ARG A 83 6.11 -4.21 3.43
N GLY A 84 6.45 -3.47 4.49
CA GLY A 84 6.00 -2.10 4.67
C GLY A 84 4.48 -2.01 4.79
N GLU A 85 3.86 -2.92 5.54
CA GLU A 85 2.40 -3.04 5.59
C GLU A 85 1.75 -1.75 6.09
N PRO A 86 0.96 -1.08 5.23
CA PRO A 86 0.55 0.29 5.45
C PRO A 86 -0.34 0.48 6.69
N VAL A 87 -1.43 -0.26 6.80
CA VAL A 87 -2.50 0.00 7.77
C VAL A 87 -2.79 -1.22 8.61
N GLY A 88 -3.23 -1.03 9.84
CA GLY A 88 -3.74 -2.11 10.69
C GLY A 88 -2.72 -2.62 11.71
N ILE A 89 -3.15 -3.62 12.48
CA ILE A 89 -2.45 -4.14 13.65
C ILE A 89 -1.76 -5.46 13.31
N PHE A 90 -0.42 -5.44 13.28
CA PHE A 90 0.41 -6.61 12.98
C PHE A 90 1.34 -6.89 14.15
N GLY A 91 1.39 -8.14 14.62
CA GLY A 91 2.17 -8.52 15.79
C GLY A 91 1.84 -7.71 17.06
N GLY A 92 0.65 -7.11 17.13
CA GLY A 92 0.18 -6.28 18.24
C GLY A 92 0.61 -4.82 18.18
N LEU A 93 1.15 -4.35 17.06
CA LEU A 93 1.54 -2.95 16.85
C LEU A 93 0.67 -2.33 15.76
N THR A 94 0.20 -1.10 15.96
CA THR A 94 -0.44 -0.25 14.93
C THR A 94 0.58 0.22 13.88
N GLU A 95 0.11 0.81 12.78
CA GLU A 95 0.99 1.43 11.79
C GLU A 95 1.93 2.48 12.39
N THR A 96 1.43 3.34 13.26
CA THR A 96 2.22 4.37 13.96
C THR A 96 3.23 3.78 14.93
N GLU A 97 2.87 2.71 15.64
CA GLU A 97 3.81 1.99 16.54
C GLU A 97 4.91 1.26 15.76
N ARG A 98 4.65 0.87 14.50
CA ARG A 98 5.69 0.36 13.57
C ARG A 98 6.55 1.46 12.98
N GLY A 99 6.30 2.73 13.29
CA GLY A 99 7.01 3.88 12.73
C GLY A 99 6.54 4.30 11.33
N MET A 100 5.39 3.78 10.89
CA MET A 100 4.78 4.18 9.61
C MET A 100 3.89 5.41 9.82
N PRO A 101 3.88 6.37 8.88
CA PRO A 101 2.88 7.42 8.88
C PRO A 101 1.48 6.82 8.73
N ARG A 102 0.50 7.41 9.42
CA ARG A 102 -0.88 6.96 9.31
C ARG A 102 -1.38 7.25 7.89
N TRP A 103 -1.78 6.23 7.15
CA TRP A 103 -2.17 6.40 5.73
C TRP A 103 -3.33 7.34 5.51
N ARG A 104 -4.25 7.47 6.48
CA ARG A 104 -5.30 8.50 6.43
C ARG A 104 -4.73 9.91 6.52
N GLU A 105 -3.67 10.12 7.31
CA GLU A 105 -3.00 11.43 7.41
C GLU A 105 -2.28 11.78 6.11
N ILE A 106 -1.59 10.82 5.48
CA ILE A 106 -1.00 10.99 4.15
C ILE A 106 -2.11 11.31 3.13
N ARG A 107 -3.19 10.54 3.11
CA ARG A 107 -4.33 10.75 2.18
C ARG A 107 -5.08 12.06 2.40
N GLU A 108 -5.19 12.51 3.64
CA GLU A 108 -5.76 13.82 3.99
C GLU A 108 -4.87 14.93 3.42
N SER A 109 -3.56 14.83 3.62
CA SER A 109 -2.61 15.78 3.05
C SER A 109 -2.62 15.77 1.51
N ASP A 110 -2.81 14.59 0.90
CA ASP A 110 -2.94 14.42 -0.55
C ASP A 110 -4.33 14.78 -1.07
N ARG A 111 -5.30 15.08 -0.19
CA ARG A 111 -6.64 15.44 -0.62
C ARG A 111 -6.56 16.73 -1.44
N PRO A 112 -7.08 16.75 -2.68
CA PRO A 112 -7.08 17.98 -3.46
C PRO A 112 -7.85 19.04 -2.68
N ALA A 113 -7.29 20.25 -2.61
CA ALA A 113 -7.96 21.39 -2.02
C ALA A 113 -9.37 21.53 -2.60
N PRO A 114 -10.37 21.95 -1.81
CA PRO A 114 -11.73 22.08 -2.29
C PRO A 114 -11.76 22.97 -3.53
N VAL A 115 -12.39 22.48 -4.61
CA VAL A 115 -12.59 23.26 -5.84
C VAL A 115 -13.63 24.35 -5.58
N VAL A 116 -13.17 25.52 -5.13
CA VAL A 116 -14.02 26.71 -5.00
C VAL A 116 -14.23 27.30 -6.38
N ARG A 117 -15.49 27.46 -6.80
CA ARG A 117 -15.82 28.17 -8.04
C ARG A 117 -15.60 29.67 -7.83
N VAL A 118 -14.67 30.23 -8.59
CA VAL A 118 -14.46 31.67 -8.62
C VAL A 118 -15.46 32.28 -9.60
N PRO A 119 -16.23 33.33 -9.23
CA PRO A 119 -17.13 33.99 -10.17
C PRO A 119 -16.36 34.51 -11.38
N GLU A 120 -16.93 34.36 -12.57
CA GLU A 120 -16.29 34.76 -13.83
C GLU A 120 -15.86 36.24 -13.80
N ALA A 121 -16.70 37.10 -13.21
CA ALA A 121 -16.40 38.51 -12.99
C ALA A 121 -15.09 38.76 -12.22
N VAL A 122 -14.76 37.92 -11.23
CA VAL A 122 -13.51 38.05 -10.45
C VAL A 122 -12.31 37.65 -11.30
N THR A 123 -12.45 36.60 -12.11
CA THR A 123 -11.39 36.14 -13.02
C THR A 123 -11.12 37.19 -14.11
N ASP A 124 -12.17 37.77 -14.67
CA ASP A 124 -12.10 38.83 -15.69
C ASP A 124 -11.50 40.13 -15.13
N ALA A 125 -11.89 40.51 -13.90
CA ALA A 125 -11.31 41.65 -13.20
C ALA A 125 -9.80 41.47 -13.00
N LEU A 126 -9.37 40.29 -12.53
CA LEU A 126 -7.94 39.98 -12.36
C LEU A 126 -7.17 40.01 -13.68
N ARG A 127 -7.73 39.44 -14.75
CA ARG A 127 -7.10 39.45 -16.08
C ARG A 127 -6.93 40.87 -16.61
N THR A 128 -7.94 41.70 -16.43
CA THR A 128 -7.92 43.12 -16.83
C THR A 128 -6.87 43.89 -16.03
N PHE A 129 -6.81 43.66 -14.72
CA PHE A 129 -5.83 44.28 -13.84
C PHE A 129 -4.39 43.94 -14.23
N VAL A 130 -4.10 42.66 -14.49
CA VAL A 130 -2.76 42.23 -14.96
C VAL A 130 -2.41 42.88 -16.31
N ALA A 131 -3.37 42.98 -17.24
CA ALA A 131 -3.15 43.61 -18.54
C ALA A 131 -2.82 45.11 -18.41
N ASP A 132 -3.54 45.82 -17.56
CA ASP A 132 -3.33 47.26 -17.32
C ASP A 132 -1.98 47.52 -16.66
N LEU A 133 -1.61 46.74 -15.64
CA LEU A 133 -0.28 46.81 -15.02
C LEU A 133 0.84 46.59 -16.06
N THR A 134 0.66 45.62 -16.95
CA THR A 134 1.63 45.35 -18.02
C THR A 134 1.73 46.54 -18.99
N GLN A 135 0.61 47.19 -19.31
CA GLN A 135 0.61 48.38 -20.17
C GLN A 135 1.25 49.58 -19.47
N GLN A 136 0.95 49.80 -18.20
CA GLN A 136 1.54 50.86 -17.40
C GLN A 136 3.06 50.69 -17.30
N ALA A 137 3.54 49.48 -17.03
CA ALA A 137 4.97 49.18 -17.01
C ALA A 137 5.65 49.50 -18.36
N ARG A 138 5.04 49.12 -19.49
CA ARG A 138 5.58 49.48 -20.82
C ARG A 138 5.65 50.99 -21.04
N ARG A 139 4.60 51.73 -20.66
CA ARG A 139 4.59 53.20 -20.78
C ARG A 139 5.72 53.85 -19.98
N LEU A 140 5.95 53.38 -18.75
CA LEU A 140 7.04 53.86 -17.91
C LEU A 140 8.42 53.57 -18.53
N HIS A 141 8.63 52.38 -19.09
CA HIS A 141 9.88 52.06 -19.80
C HIS A 141 10.09 52.93 -21.04
N SER A 142 9.06 53.15 -21.85
CA SER A 142 9.14 54.02 -23.04
C SER A 142 9.42 55.47 -22.66
N ALA A 143 8.82 55.98 -21.58
CA ALA A 143 9.07 57.34 -21.08
C ALA A 143 10.50 57.51 -20.56
N ALA A 144 11.08 56.48 -19.93
CA ALA A 144 12.48 56.49 -19.49
C ALA A 144 13.49 56.43 -20.66
N GLY A 145 13.12 55.89 -21.83
CA GLY A 145 14.00 55.72 -22.98
C GLY A 145 14.03 56.89 -23.99
N GLY A 146 13.17 57.91 -23.81
CA GLY A 146 12.97 59.01 -24.78
C GLY A 146 13.81 60.28 -24.56
N GLY A 147 14.73 60.30 -23.59
CA GLY A 147 15.60 61.43 -23.31
C GLY A 147 16.99 61.27 -23.93
N ARG A 148 17.15 61.60 -25.21
CA ARG A 148 18.44 61.91 -25.84
C ARG A 148 18.26 63.06 -26.82
#